data_AF-A0A7S1LRJ9-F1
#
_entry.id   AF-A0A7S1LRJ9-F1
#
_cell.length_a   1.000
_cell.length_b   1.000
_cell.length_c   1.000
_cell.angle_alpha   90.00
_cell.angle_beta   90.00
_cell.angle_gamma   90.00
#
_symmetry.space_group_name_H-M   'P 1'
#
loop_
_entity.id
_entity.type
_entity.pdbx_description
1 polymer ?
#
loop_
_entity_poly.entity_id
_entity_poly.type
_entity_poly.pdbx_seq_one_letter_code
_entity_poly.pdbx_strand_id
1 'polypeptide(L)'
;ALSASRGGQAAQIFSKEIAFGAPFGFEELERELRCNSLIRGTETGHVEYGSKVVQAVRVLYFEPTGDNATRSVLDAYRKHCHRKDLTTCVSPECKVAVFYTTKKQKALVGDFANDHDHFPLLKCVSLISWSSASFQHQGHLPPKCDTSSWVTNIRFNSTLEADSVPISEQCST
;
A
#
# COMPACT_ATOMS: atom_id res chain seq x y z
N ALA A 1 1.26 -8.72 -50.99
CA ALA A 1 2.02 -7.73 -50.20
C ALA A 1 1.67 -7.93 -48.73
N LEU A 2 2.67 -8.28 -47.92
CA LEU A 2 2.56 -8.39 -46.47
C LEU A 2 2.32 -7.02 -45.85
N SER A 3 1.31 -6.88 -45.00
CA SER A 3 1.34 -5.88 -43.93
C SER A 3 1.03 -6.59 -42.62
N ALA A 4 2.10 -6.93 -41.91
CA ALA A 4 2.05 -7.39 -40.54
C ALA A 4 1.70 -6.19 -39.65
N SER A 5 0.43 -6.07 -39.24
CA SER A 5 0.09 -5.26 -38.08
C SER A 5 0.64 -5.96 -36.85
N ARG A 6 1.75 -5.42 -36.32
CA ARG A 6 2.40 -5.80 -35.07
C ARG A 6 1.34 -6.17 -34.02
N GLY A 7 1.43 -7.41 -33.51
CA GLY A 7 0.61 -7.86 -32.39
C GLY A 7 0.85 -6.96 -31.19
N GLY A 8 -0.14 -6.14 -30.84
CA GLY A 8 -0.26 -5.63 -29.50
C GLY A 8 -0.54 -6.82 -28.60
N GLN A 9 0.48 -7.31 -27.89
CA GLN A 9 0.23 -8.19 -26.75
C GLN A 9 -0.76 -7.45 -25.86
N ALA A 10 -1.96 -8.00 -25.68
CA ALA A 10 -2.90 -7.48 -24.69
C ALA A 10 -2.14 -7.45 -23.36
N ALA A 11 -1.87 -6.26 -22.84
CA ALA A 11 -1.17 -6.10 -21.58
C ALA A 11 -2.04 -6.77 -20.51
N GLN A 12 -1.56 -7.91 -20.02
CA GLN A 12 -2.25 -8.69 -19.03
C GLN A 12 -2.34 -7.82 -17.77
N ILE A 13 -3.57 -7.48 -17.34
CA ILE A 13 -3.79 -6.62 -16.18
C ILE A 13 -3.45 -7.47 -14.95
N PHE A 14 -2.35 -7.14 -14.27
CA PHE A 14 -1.98 -7.80 -13.02
C PHE A 14 -2.45 -6.96 -11.84
N SER A 15 -3.10 -7.63 -10.89
CA SER A 15 -3.33 -7.11 -9.56
C SER A 15 -2.01 -6.95 -8.82
N LYS A 16 -1.80 -5.80 -8.18
CA LYS A 16 -0.66 -5.56 -7.28
C LYS A 16 -1.15 -5.20 -5.89
N GLU A 17 -0.35 -5.59 -4.91
CA GLU A 17 -0.61 -5.37 -3.50
C GLU A 17 0.53 -4.55 -2.88
N ILE A 18 0.20 -3.59 -2.02
CA ILE A 18 1.15 -2.83 -1.19
C ILE A 18 0.49 -2.55 0.16
N ALA A 19 1.24 -2.57 1.26
CA ALA A 19 0.70 -2.22 2.56
C ALA A 19 1.36 -0.96 3.13
N PHE A 20 0.57 -0.17 3.85
CA PHE A 20 0.98 1.11 4.41
C PHE A 20 0.77 1.11 5.91
N GLY A 21 1.80 1.45 6.69
CA GLY A 21 1.67 1.64 8.13
C GLY A 21 0.78 2.84 8.46
N ALA A 22 0.02 2.76 9.54
CA ALA A 22 -1.01 3.73 9.86
C ALA A 22 -0.61 4.63 11.04
N PRO A 23 0.05 5.79 10.81
CA PRO A 23 0.50 6.68 11.88
C PRO A 23 -0.65 7.33 12.67
N PHE A 24 -1.86 7.36 12.11
CA PHE A 24 -3.06 7.91 12.73
C PHE A 24 -4.15 6.85 12.98
N GLY A 25 -3.78 5.56 12.91
CA GLY A 25 -4.70 4.42 12.97
C GLY A 25 -5.20 3.99 11.60
N PHE A 26 -5.42 2.67 11.41
CA PHE A 26 -5.74 2.11 10.09
C PHE A 26 -7.09 2.62 9.52
N GLU A 27 -8.02 3.06 10.37
CA GLU A 27 -9.35 3.49 9.92
C GLU A 27 -9.27 4.84 9.20
N GLU A 28 -8.46 5.75 9.74
CA GLU A 28 -8.18 7.06 9.15
C GLU A 28 -7.43 6.92 7.83
N LEU A 29 -6.43 6.03 7.79
CA LEU A 29 -5.67 5.74 6.58
C LEU A 29 -6.54 5.07 5.51
N GLU A 30 -7.32 4.06 5.88
CA GLU A 30 -8.20 3.35 4.95
C GLU A 30 -9.23 4.30 4.34
N ARG A 31 -9.85 5.17 5.15
CA ARG A 31 -10.80 6.18 4.69
C ARG A 31 -10.24 7.05 3.57
N GLU A 32 -8.97 7.44 3.66
CA GLU A 32 -8.32 8.30 2.67
C GLU A 32 -7.88 7.53 1.43
N LEU A 33 -7.30 6.35 1.60
CA LEU A 33 -6.90 5.50 0.48
C LEU A 33 -8.11 5.10 -0.38
N ARG A 34 -9.27 4.87 0.22
CA ARG A 34 -10.51 4.54 -0.50
C ARG A 34 -11.02 5.64 -1.45
N CYS A 35 -10.39 6.82 -1.47
CA CYS A 35 -10.66 7.89 -2.42
C CYS A 35 -9.74 7.91 -3.65
N ASN A 36 -8.74 7.04 -3.73
CA ASN A 36 -7.87 6.95 -4.89
C ASN A 36 -8.51 6.05 -5.96
N SER A 37 -8.78 6.61 -7.15
CA SER A 37 -9.45 5.91 -8.27
C SER A 37 -8.67 4.73 -8.85
N LEU A 38 -7.39 4.58 -8.51
CA LEU A 38 -6.56 3.46 -8.94
C LEU A 38 -6.60 2.28 -7.96
N ILE A 39 -7.10 2.51 -6.75
CA ILE A 39 -7.29 1.48 -5.73
C ILE A 39 -8.57 0.69 -6.04
N ARG A 40 -8.51 -0.62 -5.87
CA ARG A 40 -9.58 -1.58 -6.15
C ARG A 40 -10.07 -2.29 -4.91
N GLY A 41 -9.24 -2.33 -3.89
CA GLY A 41 -9.64 -2.75 -2.56
C GLY A 41 -8.74 -2.15 -1.51
N THR A 42 -9.27 -2.10 -0.29
CA THR A 42 -8.50 -1.90 0.93
C THR A 42 -8.83 -2.99 1.95
N GLU A 43 -7.86 -3.29 2.81
CA GLU A 43 -8.04 -4.15 3.98
C GLU A 43 -7.21 -3.61 5.15
N THR A 44 -7.85 -3.40 6.29
CA THR A 44 -7.14 -3.07 7.55
C THR A 44 -6.55 -4.33 8.17
N GLY A 45 -5.34 -4.23 8.72
CA GLY A 45 -4.67 -5.35 9.33
C GLY A 45 -3.39 -4.96 10.04
N HIS A 46 -2.56 -5.97 10.25
CA HIS A 46 -1.32 -5.88 10.98
C HIS A 46 -0.19 -6.51 10.19
N VAL A 47 0.99 -5.87 10.25
CA VAL A 47 2.24 -6.41 9.73
C VAL A 47 3.18 -6.64 10.92
N GLU A 48 3.70 -7.85 11.02
CA GLU A 48 4.76 -8.18 11.97
C GLU A 48 6.11 -7.79 11.37
N TYR A 49 6.84 -6.91 12.07
CA TYR A 49 8.17 -6.44 11.68
C TYR A 49 9.13 -6.57 12.86
N GLY A 50 9.97 -7.61 12.84
CA GLY A 50 10.82 -7.97 13.97
C GLY A 50 9.96 -8.32 15.18
N SER A 51 10.19 -7.65 16.32
CA SER A 51 9.38 -7.79 17.54
C SER A 51 8.18 -6.84 17.62
N LYS A 52 7.90 -6.10 16.54
CA LYS A 52 6.84 -5.07 16.52
C LYS A 52 5.67 -5.53 15.67
N VAL A 53 4.48 -5.10 16.08
CA VAL A 53 3.25 -5.19 15.28
C VAL A 53 2.94 -3.79 14.79
N VAL A 54 2.71 -3.62 13.49
CA VAL A 54 2.37 -2.35 12.87
C VAL A 54 0.94 -2.41 12.38
N GLN A 55 0.11 -1.46 12.80
CA GLN A 55 -1.20 -1.26 12.18
C GLN A 55 -1.00 -0.79 10.75
N ALA A 56 -1.67 -1.45 9.81
CA ALA A 56 -1.47 -1.19 8.40
C ALA A 56 -2.76 -1.31 7.58
N VAL A 57 -2.76 -0.69 6.41
CA VAL A 57 -3.78 -0.87 5.38
C VAL A 57 -3.12 -1.49 4.16
N ARG A 58 -3.58 -2.67 3.77
CA ARG A 58 -3.22 -3.32 2.51
C ARG A 58 -4.12 -2.79 1.41
N VAL A 59 -3.51 -2.49 0.27
CA VAL A 59 -4.14 -1.88 -0.89
C VAL A 59 -3.94 -2.79 -2.09
N LEU A 60 -5.03 -3.07 -2.78
CA LEU A 60 -5.02 -3.72 -4.09
C LEU A 60 -5.25 -2.67 -5.18
N TYR A 61 -4.44 -2.69 -6.22
CA TYR A 61 -4.59 -1.83 -7.38
C TYR A 61 -4.23 -2.60 -8.66
N PHE A 62 -4.79 -2.18 -9.79
CA PHE A 62 -4.41 -2.74 -11.08
C PHE A 62 -3.32 -1.90 -11.72
N GLU A 63 -2.29 -2.56 -12.26
CA GLU A 63 -1.28 -1.88 -13.07
C GLU A 63 -1.48 -2.25 -14.55
N PRO A 64 -2.23 -1.45 -15.32
CA PRO A 64 -2.49 -1.76 -16.73
C PRO A 64 -1.23 -1.59 -17.58
N THR A 65 -0.25 -0.80 -17.14
CA THR A 65 1.15 -0.69 -17.63
C THR A 65 1.84 0.50 -16.93
N GLY A 66 3.15 0.37 -16.62
CA GLY A 66 3.98 1.45 -16.05
C GLY A 66 3.73 1.77 -14.57
N ASP A 67 4.51 2.70 -14.01
CA ASP A 67 4.59 2.93 -12.56
C ASP A 67 3.52 3.88 -11.99
N ASN A 68 2.63 4.41 -12.84
CA ASN A 68 1.68 5.47 -12.47
C ASN A 68 0.76 5.07 -11.30
N ALA A 69 0.24 3.85 -11.32
CA ALA A 69 -0.63 3.38 -10.24
C ALA A 69 0.11 3.26 -8.91
N THR A 70 1.30 2.67 -8.92
CA THR A 70 2.13 2.56 -7.70
C THR A 70 2.49 3.95 -7.16
N ARG A 71 2.92 4.90 -8.01
CA ARG A 71 3.23 6.28 -7.61
C ARG A 71 2.02 7.02 -7.04
N SER A 72 0.87 6.91 -7.69
CA SER A 72 -0.38 7.56 -7.23
C SER A 72 -0.82 7.05 -5.85
N VAL A 73 -0.69 5.75 -5.58
CA VAL A 73 -1.01 5.17 -4.27
C VAL A 73 0.00 5.66 -3.21
N LEU A 74 1.28 5.72 -3.56
CA LEU A 74 2.33 6.28 -2.68
C LEU A 74 2.08 7.77 -2.37
N ASP A 75 1.72 8.57 -3.36
CA ASP A 75 1.39 9.98 -3.19
C ASP A 75 0.15 10.18 -2.31
N ALA A 76 -0.86 9.31 -2.42
CA ALA A 76 -2.01 9.32 -1.53
C ALA A 76 -1.59 9.05 -0.08
N TYR A 77 -0.70 8.07 0.14
CA TYR A 77 -0.15 7.79 1.46
C TYR A 77 0.69 8.96 2.01
N ARG A 78 1.54 9.59 1.20
CA ARG A 78 2.30 10.78 1.60
C ARG A 78 1.39 11.92 2.06
N LYS A 79 0.32 12.19 1.32
CA LYS A 79 -0.68 13.21 1.70
C LYS A 79 -1.31 12.92 3.06
N HIS A 80 -1.63 11.65 3.33
CA HIS A 80 -2.13 11.21 4.64
C HIS A 80 -1.13 11.54 5.75
N CYS A 81 0.14 11.12 5.57
CA CYS A 81 1.21 11.32 6.55
C CYS A 81 1.48 12.81 6.88
N HIS A 82 1.23 13.71 5.92
CA HIS A 82 1.44 15.17 6.10
C HIS A 82 0.21 15.92 6.63
N ARG A 83 -0.87 15.22 7.02
CA ARG A 83 -2.03 15.88 7.62
C ARG A 83 -1.67 16.52 8.97
N LYS A 84 -2.02 17.80 9.11
CA LYS A 84 -1.76 18.60 10.32
C LYS A 84 -2.91 18.58 11.32
N ASP A 85 -4.08 18.13 10.88
CA ASP A 85 -5.31 18.07 11.66
C ASP A 85 -5.54 16.68 12.29
N LEU A 86 -4.61 15.75 12.09
CA LEU A 86 -4.54 14.49 12.83
C LEU A 86 -3.35 14.51 13.78
N THR A 87 -3.57 14.03 15.00
CA THR A 87 -2.48 13.81 15.96
C THR A 87 -1.95 12.40 15.77
N THR A 88 -0.64 12.25 15.62
CA THR A 88 0.00 10.94 15.52
C THR A 88 -0.40 10.09 16.72
N CYS A 89 -0.90 8.90 16.43
CA CYS A 89 -1.22 7.93 17.46
C CYS A 89 0.07 7.54 18.19
N VAL A 90 0.07 7.68 19.52
CA VAL A 90 1.22 7.38 20.38
C VAL A 90 1.45 5.88 20.60
N SER A 91 0.59 5.02 20.03
CA SER A 91 0.77 3.57 20.09
C SER A 91 2.08 3.15 19.40
N PRO A 92 2.83 2.20 19.97
CA PRO A 92 4.00 1.62 19.30
C PRO A 92 3.66 0.96 17.96
N GLU A 93 2.38 0.67 17.70
CA GLU A 93 1.89 0.09 16.44
C GLU A 93 1.64 1.14 15.35
N CYS A 94 1.49 2.41 15.73
CA CYS A 94 1.20 3.51 14.83
C CYS A 94 2.50 4.05 14.25
N LYS A 95 2.86 3.54 13.07
CA LYS A 95 4.14 3.81 12.40
C LYS A 95 3.92 4.21 10.95
N VAL A 96 4.72 5.17 10.49
CA VAL A 96 4.82 5.49 9.06
C VAL A 96 5.69 4.41 8.41
N ALA A 97 5.17 3.60 7.50
CA ALA A 97 5.89 2.50 6.87
C ALA A 97 5.29 2.15 5.51
N VAL A 98 6.11 1.60 4.59
CA VAL A 98 5.64 1.06 3.31
C VAL A 98 6.19 -0.35 3.12
N PHE A 99 5.29 -1.30 2.87
CA PHE A 99 5.60 -2.71 2.68
C PHE A 99 5.30 -3.13 1.23
N TYR A 100 6.34 -3.31 0.42
CA TYR A 100 6.21 -3.71 -0.99
C TYR A 100 6.08 -5.22 -1.15
N THR A 101 5.46 -5.68 -2.24
CA THR A 101 5.33 -7.13 -2.55
C THR A 101 6.20 -7.57 -3.73
N THR A 102 6.70 -6.64 -4.54
CA THR A 102 7.49 -6.94 -5.75
C THR A 102 8.77 -6.12 -5.84
N LYS A 103 9.79 -6.63 -6.54
CA LYS A 103 11.05 -5.90 -6.80
C LYS A 103 10.85 -4.56 -7.53
N LYS A 104 9.84 -4.47 -8.42
CA LYS A 104 9.52 -3.21 -9.12
C LYS A 104 9.00 -2.15 -8.15
N GLN A 105 8.15 -2.54 -7.21
CA GLN A 105 7.69 -1.64 -6.15
C GLN A 105 8.85 -1.23 -5.23
N LYS A 106 9.78 -2.13 -4.90
CA LYS A 106 10.96 -1.81 -4.06
C LYS A 106 11.71 -0.57 -4.54
N ALA A 107 11.95 -0.44 -5.85
CA ALA A 107 12.62 0.72 -6.42
C ALA A 107 11.80 2.01 -6.22
N LEU A 108 10.51 1.99 -6.57
CA LEU A 108 9.62 3.14 -6.44
C LEU A 108 9.40 3.58 -4.99
N VAL A 109 9.30 2.61 -4.08
CA VAL A 109 9.18 2.86 -2.64
C VAL A 109 10.51 3.37 -2.07
N GLY A 110 11.66 2.92 -2.60
CA GLY A 110 12.97 3.47 -2.28
C GLY A 110 13.10 4.96 -2.65
N ASP A 111 12.71 5.32 -3.88
CA ASP A 111 12.67 6.72 -4.31
C ASP A 111 11.74 7.55 -3.42
N PHE A 112 10.54 7.03 -3.16
CA PHE A 112 9.55 7.66 -2.27
C PHE A 112 10.09 7.95 -0.86
N ALA A 113 10.89 7.06 -0.29
CA ALA A 113 11.44 7.22 1.05
C ALA A 113 12.69 8.11 1.12
N ASN A 114 13.37 8.32 -0.02
CA ASN A 114 14.52 9.22 -0.13
C ASN A 114 14.12 10.67 -0.42
N ASP A 115 12.88 10.90 -0.87
CA ASP A 115 12.30 12.24 -0.87
C ASP A 115 12.27 12.74 0.60
N HIS A 116 12.77 13.96 0.83
CA HIS A 116 13.08 14.51 2.16
C HIS A 116 11.81 14.82 2.98
N ASP A 117 11.02 13.81 3.30
CA ASP A 117 9.82 13.93 4.10
C ASP A 117 10.19 14.19 5.58
N HIS A 118 9.46 15.12 6.20
CA HIS A 118 9.70 15.57 7.58
C HIS A 118 9.41 14.49 8.65
N PHE A 119 8.88 13.33 8.25
CA PHE A 119 8.60 12.20 9.13
C PHE A 119 9.57 11.06 8.82
N PRO A 120 10.27 10.51 9.82
CA PRO A 120 11.13 9.35 9.60
C PRO A 120 10.25 8.14 9.25
N LEU A 121 10.18 7.81 7.96
CA LEU A 121 9.62 6.56 7.46
C LEU A 121 10.35 5.39 8.12
N LEU A 122 9.62 4.46 8.73
CA LEU A 122 10.16 3.12 8.98
C LEU A 122 10.50 2.53 7.60
N LYS A 123 11.78 2.17 7.48
CA LYS A 123 12.47 1.69 6.29
C LYS A 123 11.57 0.88 5.35
N CYS A 124 11.74 1.07 4.05
CA CYS A 124 11.07 0.32 2.98
C CYS A 124 11.33 -1.19 3.14
N VAL A 125 10.32 -1.96 3.54
CA VAL A 125 10.45 -3.41 3.77
C VAL A 125 9.63 -4.21 2.78
N SER A 126 10.05 -5.44 2.52
CA SER A 126 9.18 -6.41 1.85
C SER A 126 8.04 -6.80 2.80
N LEU A 127 6.83 -6.97 2.28
CA LEU A 127 5.71 -7.53 3.02
C LEU A 127 5.97 -9.02 3.23
N ILE A 128 6.25 -9.42 4.48
CA ILE A 128 6.56 -10.82 4.85
C ILE A 128 5.46 -11.47 5.69
N SER A 129 4.54 -10.67 6.23
CA SER A 129 3.47 -11.10 7.13
C SER A 129 2.25 -10.22 6.93
N TRP A 130 1.07 -10.80 7.09
CA TRP A 130 -0.19 -10.08 7.12
C TRP A 130 -1.19 -10.79 8.03
N SER A 131 -1.79 -10.05 8.95
CA SER A 131 -2.90 -10.53 9.77
C SER A 131 -4.07 -9.55 9.64
N SER A 132 -5.19 -10.02 9.09
CA SER A 132 -6.39 -9.21 8.94
C SER A 132 -6.90 -8.71 10.29
N ALA A 133 -7.26 -7.43 10.38
CA ALA A 133 -7.97 -6.92 11.54
C ALA A 133 -9.41 -7.48 11.60
N SER A 134 -10.03 -7.36 12.79
CA SER A 134 -11.44 -7.68 12.98
C SER A 134 -12.33 -7.01 11.94
N PHE A 135 -13.47 -7.63 11.59
CA PHE A 135 -14.43 -7.07 10.65
C PHE A 135 -14.94 -5.67 11.06
N GLN A 136 -14.95 -5.36 12.36
CA GLN A 136 -15.38 -4.07 12.90
C GLN A 136 -14.51 -2.88 12.46
N HIS A 137 -13.26 -3.14 12.06
CA HIS A 137 -12.31 -2.14 11.61
C HIS A 137 -12.33 -1.93 10.08
N GLN A 138 -12.90 -2.89 9.35
CA GLN A 138 -12.90 -2.87 7.88
C GLN A 138 -13.95 -1.88 7.38
N GLY A 139 -13.51 -0.82 6.70
CA GLY A 139 -14.39 0.22 6.19
C GLY A 139 -15.12 0.99 7.29
N HIS A 140 -14.55 1.05 8.50
CA HIS A 140 -15.18 1.64 9.68
C HIS A 140 -15.64 3.08 9.44
N LEU A 141 -14.78 3.88 8.80
CA LEU A 141 -15.08 5.27 8.48
C LEU A 141 -15.48 5.41 6.99
N PRO A 142 -16.55 6.17 6.68
CA PRO A 142 -16.94 6.42 5.29
C PRO A 142 -15.92 7.35 4.61
N PRO A 143 -15.54 7.08 3.34
CA PRO A 143 -14.66 7.97 2.57
C PRO A 143 -15.26 9.39 2.43
N LYS A 144 -14.39 10.41 2.38
CA LYS A 144 -14.80 11.83 2.28
C LYS A 144 -15.01 12.32 0.83
N CYS A 145 -14.65 11.50 -0.15
CA CYS A 145 -14.86 11.75 -1.57
C CYS A 145 -16.26 11.32 -2.03
N ASP A 146 -16.64 11.71 -3.26
CA ASP A 146 -17.92 11.36 -3.87
C ASP A 146 -18.16 9.84 -3.82
N THR A 147 -19.38 9.44 -3.49
CA THR A 147 -19.77 8.02 -3.30
C THR A 147 -19.53 7.16 -4.53
N SER A 148 -19.56 7.74 -5.73
CA SER A 148 -19.22 7.04 -6.99
C SER A 148 -17.74 6.70 -7.15
N SER A 149 -16.87 7.25 -6.30
CA SER A 149 -15.42 7.00 -6.29
C SER A 149 -14.97 6.06 -5.17
N TRP A 150 -15.91 5.60 -4.32
CA TRP A 150 -15.58 4.77 -3.17
C TRP A 150 -15.06 3.42 -3.61
N VAL A 151 -13.86 3.11 -3.14
CA VAL A 151 -13.35 1.75 -3.26
C VAL A 151 -13.99 0.85 -2.21
N THR A 152 -14.31 -0.38 -2.61
CA THR A 152 -14.81 -1.44 -1.72
C THR A 152 -13.75 -1.87 -0.71
N ASN A 153 -14.13 -2.03 0.55
CA ASN A 153 -13.34 -2.78 1.51
C ASN A 153 -13.51 -4.27 1.20
N ILE A 154 -12.41 -4.98 0.95
CA ILE A 154 -12.43 -6.41 0.62
C ILE A 154 -11.35 -7.12 1.40
N ARG A 155 -11.65 -8.30 1.95
CA ARG A 155 -10.60 -9.19 2.44
C ARG A 155 -9.89 -9.78 1.23
N PHE A 156 -8.58 -9.61 1.15
CA PHE A 156 -7.79 -10.23 0.09
C PHE A 156 -7.30 -11.60 0.56
N ASN A 157 -7.61 -12.63 -0.21
CA ASN A 157 -6.70 -13.77 -0.29
C ASN A 157 -5.51 -13.28 -1.13
N SER A 158 -4.33 -13.17 -0.51
CA SER A 158 -3.11 -12.71 -1.20
C SER A 158 -2.98 -13.49 -2.51
N THR A 159 -2.95 -12.78 -3.64
CA THR A 159 -2.84 -13.42 -4.96
C THR A 159 -1.40 -13.57 -5.42
N LEU A 160 -0.46 -13.01 -4.66
CA LEU A 160 0.95 -13.05 -4.94
C LEU A 160 1.63 -14.03 -3.98
N GLU A 161 2.26 -15.08 -4.53
CA GLU A 161 3.40 -15.68 -3.85
C GLU A 161 4.44 -14.56 -3.72
N ALA A 162 4.77 -14.18 -2.49
CA ALA A 162 5.81 -13.17 -2.27
C ALA A 162 7.09 -13.66 -2.97
N ASP A 163 7.69 -12.83 -3.83
CA ASP A 163 8.99 -13.15 -4.42
C ASP A 163 9.96 -13.52 -3.29
N SER A 164 10.68 -14.63 -3.42
CA SER A 164 11.68 -15.02 -2.43
C SER A 164 12.78 -13.95 -2.38
N VAL A 165 12.81 -13.18 -1.29
CA VAL A 165 13.83 -12.14 -1.06
C VAL A 165 15.04 -12.79 -0.39
N PRO A 166 16.24 -12.75 -1.00
CA PRO A 166 17.46 -13.27 -0.38
C PRO A 166 17.67 -12.66 1.01
N ILE A 167 18.16 -13.46 1.97
CA ILE A 167 18.42 -13.00 3.34
C ILE A 167 19.36 -11.78 3.37
N SER A 168 20.27 -11.66 2.40
CA SER A 168 21.16 -10.50 2.24
C SER A 168 20.45 -9.21 1.81
N GLU A 169 19.25 -9.30 1.25
CA GLU A 169 18.40 -8.16 0.89
C GLU A 169 17.31 -7.87 1.94
N GLN A 170 17.24 -8.69 3.00
CA GLN A 170 16.42 -8.40 4.17
C GLN A 170 17.14 -7.32 4.98
N CYS A 171 16.48 -6.19 5.21
CA CYS A 171 17.06 -5.12 6.02
C CYS A 171 17.27 -5.64 7.44
N SER A 172 18.53 -5.72 7.86
CA SER A 172 18.92 -6.08 9.22
C SER A 172 18.40 -5.04 10.24
N THR A 173 18.01 -5.59 11.40
CA THR A 173 17.42 -4.92 12.58
C THR A 173 18.19 -3.69 13.04
#